data_AF-A0A7R9XWT8-F1
#
_entry.id   AF-A0A7R9XWT8-F1
#
_cell.length_a   1.000
_cell.length_b   1.000
_cell.length_c   1.000
_cell.angle_alpha   90.00
_cell.angle_beta   90.00
_cell.angle_gamma   90.00
#
_symmetry.space_group_name_H-M   'P 1'
#
loop_
_entity.id
_entity.type
_entity.pdbx_description
1 polymer ?
#
loop_
_entity_poly.entity_id
_entity_poly.type
_entity_poly.pdbx_seq_one_letter_code
_entity_poly.pdbx_strand_id
1 'polypeptide(L)'
;RAALLGGAAAVAGVAARPAEASLFGGKQQELQAAFTEAFELAQKGDVTAAEAAWTRAIAIDESNAAGWSNRGVLRLQVGDYSGAASDLEKSAELERKAFSYASGFTLCALGNARGAAGDWDGAIDAYEEAELDDYSGVAQLARAYTALAQYELGFPELATKSARDAIADPETPPEAASDMRAALAGFLFAAGDADAADEVAAPLGGKATIAAAAEGYKQARAGGWAPKAAAAVADYAASP
;
A
#
# COMPACT_ATOMS: atom_id res chain seq x y z
N ARG A 1 7.61 14.15 -2.46
CA ARG A 1 8.95 13.81 -3.00
C ARG A 1 8.83 12.42 -3.61
N ALA A 2 8.72 12.34 -4.94
CA ALA A 2 8.62 11.08 -5.67
C ALA A 2 10.04 10.58 -5.95
N ALA A 3 10.37 9.38 -5.47
CA ALA A 3 11.51 8.61 -5.94
C ALA A 3 11.30 7.16 -5.53
N LEU A 4 11.18 6.27 -6.52
CA LEU A 4 11.79 4.93 -6.60
C LEU A 4 11.08 4.13 -7.70
N LEU A 5 11.34 4.50 -8.96
CA LEU A 5 11.19 3.61 -10.10
C LEU A 5 12.59 3.47 -10.71
N GLY A 6 13.26 2.38 -10.38
CA GLY A 6 14.60 2.11 -10.88
C GLY A 6 15.01 0.67 -10.56
N GLY A 7 14.97 -0.19 -11.57
CA GLY A 7 15.47 -1.56 -11.46
C GLY A 7 15.15 -2.39 -12.68
N ALA A 8 15.98 -2.29 -13.72
CA ALA A 8 15.92 -3.11 -14.93
C ALA A 8 16.90 -4.29 -14.85
N ALA A 9 16.63 -5.31 -15.69
CA ALA A 9 17.49 -6.43 -16.15
C ALA A 9 17.57 -7.68 -15.22
N ALA A 10 17.60 -8.93 -15.71
CA ALA A 10 17.44 -9.55 -17.03
C ALA A 10 17.35 -11.08 -16.84
N VAL A 11 16.70 -11.82 -17.77
CA VAL A 11 16.90 -13.27 -17.91
C VAL A 11 17.08 -13.62 -19.39
N ALA A 12 18.22 -14.24 -19.72
CA ALA A 12 18.50 -14.93 -20.99
C ALA A 12 18.57 -16.45 -20.70
N GLY A 13 18.22 -17.39 -21.56
CA GLY A 13 17.68 -17.36 -22.92
C GLY A 13 17.45 -18.80 -23.42
N VAL A 14 16.55 -18.96 -24.39
CA VAL A 14 16.48 -20.11 -25.31
C VAL A 14 16.37 -19.51 -26.71
N ALA A 15 17.22 -19.96 -27.64
CA ALA A 15 17.35 -19.36 -28.97
C ALA A 15 16.07 -19.50 -29.80
N ALA A 16 15.30 -18.41 -29.91
CA ALA A 16 14.17 -18.29 -30.84
C ALA A 16 14.64 -17.99 -32.27
N ARG A 17 13.89 -18.46 -33.27
CA ARG A 17 14.21 -18.30 -34.70
C ARG A 17 14.05 -16.83 -35.12
N PRO A 18 14.79 -16.33 -36.14
CA PRO A 18 14.93 -14.89 -36.43
C PRO A 18 13.63 -14.14 -36.76
N ALA A 19 12.55 -14.81 -37.17
CA ALA A 19 11.25 -14.16 -37.39
C ALA A 19 10.46 -13.91 -36.09
N GLU A 20 10.68 -14.72 -35.04
CA GLU A 20 10.02 -14.56 -33.74
C GLU A 20 10.70 -13.46 -32.92
N ALA A 21 12.04 -13.35 -32.98
CA ALA A 21 12.79 -12.29 -32.30
C ALA A 21 12.33 -10.86 -32.67
N SER A 22 11.90 -10.65 -33.93
CA SER A 22 11.36 -9.35 -34.39
C SER A 22 9.96 -9.04 -33.82
N LEU A 23 9.13 -10.07 -33.61
CA LEU A 23 7.78 -9.91 -33.05
C LEU A 23 7.82 -9.70 -31.53
N PHE A 24 8.72 -10.41 -30.84
CA PHE A 24 8.95 -10.21 -29.41
C PHE A 24 9.55 -8.83 -29.11
N GLY A 25 10.49 -8.35 -29.93
CA GLY A 25 11.04 -7.00 -29.80
C GLY A 25 10.00 -5.89 -30.01
N GLY A 26 9.09 -6.07 -30.96
CA GLY A 26 8.01 -5.11 -31.23
C GLY A 26 7.00 -5.01 -30.08
N LYS A 27 6.49 -6.14 -29.58
CA LYS A 27 5.58 -6.15 -28.43
C LYS A 27 6.21 -5.55 -27.17
N GLN A 28 7.49 -5.83 -26.91
CA GLN A 28 8.18 -5.26 -25.76
C GLN A 28 8.36 -3.74 -25.88
N GLN A 29 8.58 -3.23 -27.09
CA GLN A 29 8.63 -1.79 -27.34
C GLN A 29 7.27 -1.12 -27.19
N GLU A 30 6.20 -1.74 -27.71
CA GLU A 30 4.82 -1.25 -27.56
C GLU A 30 4.40 -1.22 -26.08
N LEU A 31 4.71 -2.29 -25.33
CA LEU A 31 4.47 -2.38 -23.90
C LEU A 31 5.22 -1.28 -23.16
N GLN A 32 6.51 -1.11 -23.43
CA GLN A 32 7.33 -0.07 -22.82
C GLN A 32 6.80 1.35 -23.12
N ALA A 33 6.35 1.59 -24.36
CA ALA A 33 5.74 2.86 -24.74
C ALA A 33 4.44 3.12 -23.98
N ALA A 34 3.58 2.10 -23.83
CA ALA A 34 2.35 2.19 -23.05
C ALA A 34 2.62 2.44 -21.56
N PHE A 35 3.65 1.80 -20.97
CA PHE A 35 4.10 2.08 -19.61
C PHE A 35 4.52 3.54 -19.46
N THR A 36 5.39 4.04 -20.34
CA THR A 36 5.87 5.42 -20.30
C THR A 36 4.72 6.41 -20.41
N GLU A 37 3.82 6.21 -21.36
CA GLU A 37 2.63 7.05 -21.55
C GLU A 37 1.75 7.07 -20.29
N ALA A 38 1.45 5.90 -19.71
CA ALA A 38 0.62 5.80 -18.53
C ALA A 38 1.24 6.52 -17.32
N PHE A 39 2.57 6.36 -17.10
CA PHE A 39 3.28 7.08 -16.05
C PHE A 39 3.29 8.60 -16.26
N GLU A 40 3.44 9.07 -17.50
CA GLU A 40 3.39 10.51 -17.80
C GLU A 40 2.00 11.10 -17.56
N LEU A 41 0.95 10.39 -17.98
CA LEU A 41 -0.43 10.81 -17.77
C LEU A 41 -0.79 10.83 -16.29
N ALA A 42 -0.38 9.82 -15.53
CA ALA A 42 -0.57 9.77 -14.08
C ALA A 42 0.15 10.93 -13.38
N GLN A 43 1.38 11.26 -13.79
CA GLN A 43 2.12 12.42 -13.25
C GLN A 43 1.47 13.77 -13.59
N LYS A 44 0.77 13.86 -14.73
CA LYS A 44 -0.01 15.04 -15.11
C LYS A 44 -1.37 15.11 -14.39
N GLY A 45 -1.74 14.07 -13.63
CA GLY A 45 -3.03 13.96 -12.96
C GLY A 45 -4.19 13.60 -13.89
N ASP A 46 -3.91 13.23 -15.14
CA ASP A 46 -4.95 12.73 -16.07
C ASP A 46 -5.20 11.25 -15.80
N VAL A 47 -5.92 10.98 -14.72
CA VAL A 47 -6.21 9.63 -14.23
C VAL A 47 -6.93 8.82 -15.29
N THR A 48 -7.93 9.40 -15.96
CA THR A 48 -8.74 8.67 -16.96
C THR A 48 -7.87 8.24 -18.15
N ALA A 49 -7.01 9.14 -18.65
CA ALA A 49 -6.10 8.78 -19.73
C ALA A 49 -5.04 7.77 -19.27
N ALA A 50 -4.51 7.91 -18.04
CA ALA A 50 -3.55 6.98 -17.47
C ALA A 50 -4.14 5.57 -17.32
N GLU A 51 -5.38 5.44 -16.85
CA GLU A 51 -6.08 4.15 -16.74
C GLU A 51 -6.30 3.51 -18.11
N ALA A 52 -6.66 4.32 -19.13
CA ALA A 52 -6.78 3.85 -20.50
C ALA A 52 -5.43 3.35 -21.05
N ALA A 53 -4.32 4.05 -20.77
CA ALA A 53 -2.98 3.62 -21.15
C ALA A 53 -2.56 2.33 -20.43
N TRP A 54 -2.86 2.19 -19.13
CA TRP A 54 -2.65 0.94 -18.41
C TRP A 54 -3.44 -0.24 -18.98
N THR A 55 -4.70 0.02 -19.35
CA THR A 55 -5.55 -0.99 -19.98
C THR A 55 -4.98 -1.44 -21.32
N ARG A 56 -4.38 -0.54 -22.11
CA ARG A 56 -3.64 -0.92 -23.33
C ARG A 56 -2.39 -1.74 -23.01
N ALA A 57 -1.60 -1.36 -22.01
CA ALA A 57 -0.42 -2.13 -21.60
C ALA A 57 -0.79 -3.58 -21.22
N ILE A 58 -1.87 -3.75 -20.45
CA ILE A 58 -2.41 -5.07 -20.09
C ILE A 58 -2.86 -5.85 -21.32
N ALA A 59 -3.50 -5.20 -22.30
CA ALA A 59 -3.93 -5.88 -23.54
C ALA A 59 -2.75 -6.31 -24.45
N ILE A 60 -1.60 -5.62 -24.37
CA ILE A 60 -0.37 -5.99 -25.09
C ILE A 60 0.25 -7.26 -24.48
N ASP A 61 0.29 -7.33 -23.16
CA ASP A 61 0.78 -8.50 -22.41
C ASP A 61 0.00 -8.70 -21.10
N GLU A 62 -1.01 -9.57 -21.14
CA GLU A 62 -1.86 -9.89 -19.99
C GLU A 62 -1.10 -10.63 -18.88
N SER A 63 0.07 -11.22 -19.18
CA SER A 63 0.91 -11.91 -18.22
C SER A 63 1.87 -11.00 -17.48
N ASN A 64 1.92 -9.72 -17.87
CA ASN A 64 2.75 -8.71 -17.23
C ASN A 64 2.09 -8.21 -15.93
N ALA A 65 2.57 -8.71 -14.79
CA ALA A 65 2.05 -8.33 -13.46
C ALA A 65 2.10 -6.81 -13.21
N ALA A 66 3.15 -6.12 -13.67
CA ALA A 66 3.33 -4.69 -13.43
C ALA A 66 2.22 -3.83 -14.05
N GLY A 67 1.66 -4.22 -15.21
CA GLY A 67 0.53 -3.51 -15.81
C GLY A 67 -0.71 -3.53 -14.90
N TRP A 68 -1.01 -4.70 -14.34
CA TRP A 68 -2.09 -4.89 -13.38
C TRP A 68 -1.84 -4.12 -12.08
N SER A 69 -0.65 -4.26 -11.49
CA SER A 69 -0.28 -3.56 -10.26
C SER A 69 -0.42 -2.04 -10.39
N ASN A 70 0.12 -1.46 -11.47
CA ASN A 70 0.08 -0.01 -11.67
C ASN A 70 -1.34 0.52 -11.90
N ARG A 71 -2.19 -0.21 -12.65
CA ARG A 71 -3.60 0.18 -12.78
C ARG A 71 -4.34 0.08 -11.46
N GLY A 72 -4.08 -0.98 -10.70
CA GLY A 72 -4.67 -1.18 -9.38
C GLY A 72 -4.31 -0.06 -8.40
N VAL A 73 -3.04 0.35 -8.35
CA VAL A 73 -2.59 1.51 -7.54
C VAL A 73 -3.24 2.81 -8.01
N LEU A 74 -3.38 3.04 -9.32
CA LEU A 74 -4.07 4.22 -9.84
C LEU A 74 -5.55 4.23 -9.42
N ARG A 75 -6.25 3.10 -9.53
CA ARG A 75 -7.64 2.93 -9.10
C ARG A 75 -7.83 3.15 -7.60
N LEU A 76 -6.88 2.64 -6.82
CA LEU A 76 -6.83 2.84 -5.38
C LEU A 76 -6.75 4.34 -5.04
N GLN A 77 -5.96 5.12 -5.79
CA GLN A 77 -5.80 6.57 -5.59
C GLN A 77 -7.08 7.36 -5.88
N VAL A 78 -7.93 6.87 -6.79
CA VAL A 78 -9.17 7.55 -7.17
C VAL A 78 -10.43 6.98 -6.55
N GLY A 79 -10.28 6.07 -5.59
CA GLY A 79 -11.39 5.55 -4.80
C GLY A 79 -12.10 4.34 -5.40
N ASP A 80 -11.63 3.80 -6.53
CA ASP A 80 -12.14 2.53 -7.06
C ASP A 80 -11.47 1.36 -6.34
N TYR A 81 -11.86 1.14 -5.08
CA TYR A 81 -11.22 0.16 -4.20
C TYR A 81 -11.47 -1.28 -4.65
N SER A 82 -12.68 -1.59 -5.13
CA SER A 82 -13.01 -2.92 -5.65
C SER A 82 -12.25 -3.22 -6.95
N GLY A 83 -12.19 -2.26 -7.88
CA GLY A 83 -11.39 -2.40 -9.10
C GLY A 83 -9.89 -2.49 -8.81
N ALA A 84 -9.40 -1.73 -7.83
CA ALA A 84 -8.02 -1.81 -7.36
C ALA A 84 -7.68 -3.18 -6.78
N ALA A 85 -8.51 -3.70 -5.87
CA ALA A 85 -8.29 -5.02 -5.26
C ALA A 85 -8.26 -6.13 -6.32
N SER A 86 -9.16 -6.09 -7.30
CA SER A 86 -9.18 -7.06 -8.39
C SER A 86 -7.92 -7.02 -9.25
N ASP A 87 -7.43 -5.83 -9.60
CA ASP A 87 -6.20 -5.70 -10.39
C ASP A 87 -4.95 -6.13 -9.61
N LEU A 88 -4.88 -5.76 -8.33
CA LEU A 88 -3.75 -6.09 -7.45
C LEU A 88 -3.69 -7.58 -7.12
N GLU A 89 -4.84 -8.21 -6.89
CA GLU A 89 -4.93 -9.66 -6.76
C GLU A 89 -4.46 -10.35 -8.03
N LYS A 90 -4.84 -9.82 -9.21
CA LYS A 90 -4.35 -10.36 -10.47
C LYS A 90 -2.84 -10.23 -10.62
N SER A 91 -2.28 -9.09 -10.22
CA SER A 91 -0.83 -8.88 -10.19
C SER A 91 -0.13 -9.90 -9.28
N ALA A 92 -0.62 -10.07 -8.05
CA ALA A 92 -0.05 -11.00 -7.08
C ALA A 92 -0.08 -12.45 -7.58
N GLU A 93 -1.17 -12.88 -8.25
CA GLU A 93 -1.24 -14.19 -8.90
C GLU A 93 -0.15 -14.39 -9.96
N LEU A 94 0.07 -13.37 -10.81
CA LEU A 94 1.05 -13.42 -11.89
C LEU A 94 2.49 -13.40 -11.34
N GLU A 95 2.76 -12.60 -10.31
CA GLU A 95 4.04 -12.61 -9.60
C GLU A 95 4.31 -13.98 -8.97
N ARG A 96 3.34 -14.56 -8.25
CA ARG A 96 3.45 -15.91 -7.69
C ARG A 96 3.72 -16.95 -8.77
N LYS A 97 3.07 -16.84 -9.93
CA LYS A 97 3.32 -17.74 -11.05
C LYS A 97 4.73 -17.60 -11.64
N ALA A 98 5.27 -16.38 -11.67
CA ALA A 98 6.58 -16.09 -12.25
C ALA A 98 7.75 -16.36 -11.29
N PHE A 99 7.57 -16.03 -10.01
CA PHE A 99 8.64 -15.96 -9.02
C PHE A 99 8.40 -16.82 -7.78
N SER A 100 7.25 -17.51 -7.67
CA SER A 100 6.80 -18.28 -6.50
C SER A 100 6.43 -17.46 -5.27
N TYR A 101 6.44 -16.13 -5.37
CA TYR A 101 5.97 -15.20 -4.34
C TYR A 101 5.37 -13.96 -5.01
N ALA A 102 4.48 -13.25 -4.30
CA ALA A 102 4.05 -11.90 -4.68
C ALA A 102 4.93 -10.88 -3.96
N SER A 103 5.20 -9.74 -4.59
CA SER A 103 6.03 -8.69 -4.01
C SER A 103 5.31 -8.01 -2.84
N GLY A 104 6.06 -7.66 -1.79
CA GLY A 104 5.50 -6.94 -0.65
C GLY A 104 4.80 -5.64 -1.04
N PHE A 105 5.26 -4.95 -2.10
CA PHE A 105 4.61 -3.74 -2.62
C PHE A 105 3.22 -4.02 -3.18
N THR A 106 3.08 -5.04 -4.04
CA THR A 106 1.78 -5.43 -4.60
C THR A 106 0.83 -5.90 -3.48
N LEU A 107 1.34 -6.66 -2.50
CA LEU A 107 0.56 -7.16 -1.38
C LEU A 107 0.10 -6.05 -0.41
N CYS A 108 0.97 -5.09 -0.07
CA CYS A 108 0.57 -3.92 0.73
C CYS A 108 -0.47 -3.06 0.00
N ALA A 109 -0.32 -2.87 -1.32
CA ALA A 109 -1.33 -2.17 -2.10
C ALA A 109 -2.66 -2.95 -2.11
N LEU A 110 -2.62 -4.29 -2.25
CA LEU A 110 -3.80 -5.15 -2.19
C LEU A 110 -4.49 -5.04 -0.83
N GLY A 111 -3.73 -5.09 0.27
CA GLY A 111 -4.27 -4.93 1.61
C GLY A 111 -4.94 -3.57 1.81
N ASN A 112 -4.33 -2.49 1.31
CA ASN A 112 -4.94 -1.16 1.34
C ASN A 112 -6.25 -1.12 0.53
N ALA A 113 -6.27 -1.72 -0.66
CA ALA A 113 -7.46 -1.76 -1.50
C ALA A 113 -8.59 -2.59 -0.88
N ARG A 114 -8.28 -3.75 -0.30
CA ARG A 114 -9.24 -4.60 0.40
C ARG A 114 -9.81 -3.90 1.64
N GLY A 115 -8.96 -3.32 2.48
CA GLY A 115 -9.38 -2.56 3.64
C GLY A 115 -10.28 -1.38 3.27
N ALA A 116 -9.90 -0.61 2.25
CA ALA A 116 -10.71 0.48 1.73
C ALA A 116 -12.07 0.04 1.16
N ALA A 117 -12.14 -1.17 0.60
CA ALA A 117 -13.37 -1.82 0.18
C ALA A 117 -14.17 -2.44 1.34
N GLY A 118 -13.66 -2.38 2.57
CA GLY A 118 -14.28 -2.93 3.79
C GLY A 118 -13.89 -4.38 4.12
N ASP A 119 -13.04 -5.01 3.32
CA ASP A 119 -12.51 -6.35 3.55
C ASP A 119 -11.23 -6.30 4.40
N TRP A 120 -11.40 -6.07 5.70
CA TRP A 120 -10.28 -5.91 6.63
C TRP A 120 -9.62 -7.23 7.01
N ASP A 121 -10.36 -8.34 7.00
CA ASP A 121 -9.78 -9.68 7.16
C ASP A 121 -8.85 -9.98 5.97
N GLY A 122 -9.33 -9.81 4.73
CA GLY A 122 -8.50 -9.99 3.54
C GLY A 122 -7.37 -8.96 3.41
N ALA A 123 -7.48 -7.80 4.07
CA ALA A 123 -6.40 -6.84 4.18
C ALA A 123 -5.27 -7.36 5.07
N ILE A 124 -5.60 -7.92 6.24
CA ILE A 124 -4.63 -8.55 7.14
C ILE A 124 -3.91 -9.70 6.42
N ASP A 125 -4.66 -10.59 5.74
CA ASP A 125 -4.05 -11.70 4.98
C ASP A 125 -2.98 -11.20 3.99
N ALA A 126 -3.28 -10.10 3.28
CA ALA A 126 -2.35 -9.52 2.32
C ALA A 126 -1.13 -8.88 3.00
N TYR A 127 -1.30 -8.19 4.14
CA TYR A 127 -0.18 -7.64 4.90
C TYR A 127 0.70 -8.73 5.50
N GLU A 128 0.12 -9.78 6.08
CA GLU A 128 0.88 -10.91 6.63
C GLU A 128 1.65 -11.66 5.54
N GLU A 129 1.08 -11.80 4.33
CA GLU A 129 1.85 -12.32 3.18
C GLU A 129 3.00 -11.36 2.81
N ALA A 130 2.78 -10.05 2.85
CA ALA A 130 3.81 -9.05 2.56
C ALA A 130 4.96 -9.07 3.57
N GLU A 131 4.68 -9.41 4.83
CA GLU A 131 5.69 -9.53 5.89
C GLU A 131 6.69 -10.67 5.68
N LEU A 132 6.34 -11.65 4.83
CA LEU A 132 7.24 -12.75 4.46
C LEU A 132 8.31 -12.32 3.44
N ASP A 133 8.14 -11.17 2.80
CA ASP A 133 9.11 -10.59 1.86
C ASP A 133 10.25 -9.89 2.64
N ASP A 134 11.26 -10.66 3.01
CA ASP A 134 12.41 -10.28 3.86
C ASP A 134 13.34 -9.19 3.24
N TYR A 135 13.03 -8.71 2.03
CA TYR A 135 13.93 -7.84 1.25
C TYR A 135 13.64 -6.34 1.31
N SER A 136 12.67 -5.86 2.10
CA SER A 136 12.34 -4.43 2.06
C SER A 136 11.69 -3.86 3.32
N GLY A 137 11.84 -2.54 3.52
CA GLY A 137 11.08 -1.74 4.49
C GLY A 137 9.55 -1.82 4.34
N VAL A 138 9.06 -2.56 3.32
CA VAL A 138 7.64 -2.85 3.10
C VAL A 138 7.13 -3.85 4.12
N ALA A 139 7.94 -4.78 4.62
CA ALA A 139 7.53 -5.72 5.67
C ALA A 139 7.17 -4.97 6.97
N GLN A 140 7.95 -3.97 7.34
CA GLN A 140 7.66 -3.13 8.51
C GLN A 140 6.44 -2.23 8.28
N LEU A 141 6.26 -1.75 7.05
CA LEU A 141 5.06 -1.02 6.66
C LEU A 141 3.80 -1.91 6.76
N ALA A 142 3.90 -3.17 6.33
CA ALA A 142 2.83 -4.15 6.41
C ALA A 142 2.43 -4.39 7.88
N ARG A 143 3.39 -4.62 8.79
CA ARG A 143 3.15 -4.75 10.24
C ARG A 143 2.39 -3.55 10.81
N ALA A 144 2.77 -2.35 10.41
CA ALA A 144 2.09 -1.12 10.82
C ALA A 144 0.64 -1.08 10.32
N TYR A 145 0.37 -1.51 9.09
CA TYR A 145 -0.98 -1.52 8.52
C TYR A 145 -1.86 -2.63 9.12
N THR A 146 -1.26 -3.77 9.47
CA THR A 146 -1.92 -4.84 10.21
C THR A 146 -2.48 -4.33 11.54
N ALA A 147 -1.75 -3.49 12.28
CA ALA A 147 -2.23 -2.90 13.53
C ALA A 147 -3.51 -2.06 13.34
N LEU A 148 -3.59 -1.29 12.25
CA LEU A 148 -4.79 -0.50 11.93
C LEU A 148 -5.99 -1.40 11.60
N ALA A 149 -5.78 -2.44 10.79
CA ALA A 149 -6.83 -3.39 10.41
C ALA A 149 -7.33 -4.21 11.61
N GLN A 150 -6.44 -4.62 12.51
CA GLN A 150 -6.83 -5.30 13.76
C GLN A 150 -7.73 -4.43 14.63
N TYR A 151 -7.44 -3.12 14.72
CA TYR A 151 -8.29 -2.20 15.46
C TYR A 151 -9.66 -2.06 14.79
N GLU A 152 -9.70 -2.02 13.46
CA GLU A 152 -10.94 -1.98 12.68
C GLU A 152 -11.84 -3.20 12.95
N LEU A 153 -11.24 -4.38 13.03
CA LEU A 153 -11.96 -5.62 13.32
C LEU A 153 -12.37 -5.77 14.79
N GLY A 154 -11.98 -4.83 15.67
CA GLY A 154 -12.36 -4.84 17.08
C GLY A 154 -11.44 -5.68 17.96
N PHE A 155 -10.15 -5.75 17.62
CA PHE A 155 -9.11 -6.38 18.43
C PHE A 155 -8.15 -5.32 19.03
N PRO A 156 -8.61 -4.44 19.93
CA PRO A 156 -7.84 -3.27 20.36
C PRO A 156 -6.57 -3.60 21.14
N GLU A 157 -6.54 -4.69 21.92
CA GLU A 157 -5.34 -5.11 22.65
C GLU A 157 -4.26 -5.61 21.69
N LEU A 158 -4.66 -6.37 20.67
CA LEU A 158 -3.76 -6.87 19.64
C LEU A 158 -3.21 -5.71 18.80
N ALA A 159 -4.08 -4.80 18.35
CA ALA A 159 -3.70 -3.60 17.61
C ALA A 159 -2.73 -2.72 18.40
N THR A 160 -2.96 -2.53 19.70
CA THR A 160 -2.07 -1.78 20.60
C THR A 160 -0.69 -2.43 20.68
N LYS A 161 -0.65 -3.76 20.82
CA LYS A 161 0.61 -4.52 20.82
C LYS A 161 1.35 -4.37 19.48
N SER A 162 0.66 -4.63 18.36
CA SER A 162 1.25 -4.54 17.03
C SER A 162 1.75 -3.13 16.70
N ALA A 163 1.03 -2.08 17.11
CA ALA A 163 1.50 -0.70 16.97
C ALA A 163 2.76 -0.42 17.79
N ARG A 164 2.86 -0.93 19.02
CA ARG A 164 4.08 -0.82 19.85
C ARG A 164 5.26 -1.55 19.21
N ASP A 165 5.04 -2.77 18.73
CA ASP A 165 6.07 -3.57 18.08
C ASP A 165 6.60 -2.84 16.82
N ALA A 166 5.70 -2.28 16.00
CA ALA A 166 6.08 -1.49 14.82
C ALA A 166 6.87 -0.21 15.17
N ILE A 167 6.54 0.47 16.28
CA ILE A 167 7.28 1.66 16.74
C ILE A 167 8.67 1.31 17.27
N ALA A 168 8.80 0.15 17.90
CA ALA A 168 10.05 -0.33 18.49
C ALA A 168 11.03 -0.88 17.45
N ASP A 169 10.54 -1.35 16.30
CA ASP A 169 11.36 -1.84 15.20
C ASP A 169 12.14 -0.68 14.54
N PRO A 170 13.49 -0.68 14.58
CA PRO A 170 14.31 0.37 13.98
C PRO A 170 14.25 0.42 12.45
N GLU A 171 13.80 -0.66 11.79
CA GLU A 171 13.67 -0.72 10.34
C GLU A 171 12.33 -0.13 9.85
N THR A 172 11.40 0.19 10.77
CA THR A 172 10.15 0.84 10.41
C THR A 172 10.41 2.23 9.85
N PRO A 173 9.91 2.56 8.64
CA PRO A 173 10.07 3.89 8.06
C PRO A 173 9.61 4.99 9.02
N PRO A 174 10.35 6.11 9.16
CA PRO A 174 10.01 7.16 10.13
C PRO A 174 8.58 7.68 10.00
N GLU A 175 8.05 7.76 8.78
CA GLU A 175 6.67 8.16 8.50
C GLU A 175 5.68 7.13 9.04
N ALA A 176 5.92 5.83 8.81
CA ALA A 176 5.10 4.75 9.34
C ALA A 176 5.16 4.70 10.88
N ALA A 177 6.34 4.90 11.47
CA ALA A 177 6.49 4.95 12.93
C ALA A 177 5.81 6.18 13.55
N SER A 178 5.74 7.31 12.83
CA SER A 178 5.00 8.50 13.27
C SER A 178 3.49 8.26 13.21
N ASP A 179 3.02 7.65 12.13
CA ASP A 179 1.64 7.22 11.96
C ASP A 179 1.23 6.23 13.06
N MET A 180 2.06 5.22 13.35
CA MET A 180 1.77 4.27 14.43
C MET A 180 1.76 4.91 15.82
N ARG A 181 2.58 5.94 16.07
CA ARG A 181 2.49 6.70 17.32
C ARG A 181 1.16 7.45 17.45
N ALA A 182 0.69 8.06 16.37
CA ALA A 182 -0.63 8.69 16.36
C ALA A 182 -1.75 7.65 16.58
N ALA A 183 -1.69 6.50 15.89
CA ALA A 183 -2.63 5.39 16.08
C ALA A 183 -2.67 4.92 17.53
N LEU A 184 -1.49 4.63 18.09
CA LEU A 184 -1.33 4.13 19.44
C LEU A 184 -1.86 5.13 20.47
N ALA A 185 -1.65 6.44 20.28
CA ALA A 185 -2.25 7.46 21.14
C ALA A 185 -3.79 7.36 21.14
N GLY A 186 -4.40 7.24 19.95
CA GLY A 186 -5.83 7.02 19.80
C GLY A 186 -6.31 5.72 20.48
N PHE A 187 -5.58 4.62 20.29
CA PHE A 187 -5.93 3.32 20.86
C PHE A 187 -5.88 3.33 22.39
N LEU A 188 -4.83 3.92 22.97
CA LEU A 188 -4.66 4.03 24.41
C LEU A 188 -5.71 4.97 25.03
N PHE A 189 -6.00 6.09 24.38
CA PHE A 189 -7.05 7.00 24.82
C PHE A 189 -8.42 6.32 24.80
N ALA A 190 -8.75 5.58 23.73
CA ALA A 190 -10.00 4.80 23.64
C ALA A 190 -10.08 3.70 24.71
N ALA A 191 -8.95 3.20 25.20
CA ALA A 191 -8.87 2.26 26.32
C ALA A 191 -8.98 2.94 27.71
N GLY A 192 -9.07 4.27 27.76
CA GLY A 192 -9.16 5.06 29.00
C GLY A 192 -7.82 5.45 29.61
N ASP A 193 -6.70 5.22 28.91
CA ASP A 193 -5.34 5.53 29.38
C ASP A 193 -4.82 6.81 28.71
N ALA A 194 -5.34 7.96 29.16
CA ALA A 194 -4.98 9.27 28.61
C ALA A 194 -3.52 9.64 28.87
N ASP A 195 -2.97 9.25 30.03
CA ASP A 195 -1.58 9.54 30.38
C ASP A 195 -0.61 8.81 29.44
N ALA A 196 -0.85 7.52 29.17
CA ALA A 196 -0.05 6.77 28.20
C ALA A 196 -0.24 7.28 26.76
N ALA A 197 -1.45 7.73 26.40
CA ALA A 197 -1.71 8.34 25.11
C ALA A 197 -0.88 9.62 24.90
N ASP A 198 -0.79 10.47 25.93
CA ASP A 198 0.02 11.69 25.88
C ASP A 198 1.53 11.40 25.84
N GLU A 199 1.99 10.36 26.55
CA GLU A 199 3.38 9.92 26.50
C GLU A 199 3.80 9.52 25.08
N VAL A 200 3.00 8.69 24.39
CA VAL A 200 3.33 8.22 23.03
C VAL A 200 3.17 9.31 21.97
N ALA A 201 2.31 10.30 22.22
CA ALA A 201 2.11 11.45 21.34
C ALA A 201 3.17 12.55 21.49
N ALA A 202 3.84 12.65 22.65
CA ALA A 202 4.81 13.70 22.94
C ALA A 202 5.92 13.84 21.89
N PRO A 203 6.52 12.76 21.33
CA PRO A 203 7.52 12.87 20.27
C PRO A 203 7.00 13.50 18.96
N LEU A 204 5.68 13.49 18.73
CA LEU A 204 5.04 14.13 17.58
C LEU A 204 4.71 15.61 17.84
N GLY A 205 4.97 16.13 19.03
CA GLY A 205 4.49 17.45 19.46
C GLY A 205 3.10 17.43 20.11
N GLY A 206 2.60 16.25 20.49
CA GLY A 206 1.37 16.07 21.25
C GLY A 206 0.08 16.23 20.44
N LYS A 207 -1.05 16.37 21.15
CA LYS A 207 -2.42 16.42 20.60
C LYS A 207 -2.57 17.45 19.47
N ALA A 208 -2.00 18.64 19.61
CA ALA A 208 -2.15 19.72 18.63
C ALA A 208 -1.57 19.35 17.25
N THR A 209 -0.40 18.70 17.21
CA THR A 209 0.18 18.23 15.94
C THR A 209 -0.63 17.09 15.35
N ILE A 210 -1.06 16.15 16.19
CA ILE A 210 -1.89 15.03 15.74
C ILE A 210 -3.23 15.55 15.19
N ALA A 211 -3.85 16.55 15.83
CA ALA A 211 -5.07 17.19 15.34
C ALA A 211 -4.87 17.83 13.95
N ALA A 212 -3.75 18.50 13.73
CA ALA A 212 -3.41 19.08 12.43
C ALA A 212 -3.20 18.02 11.34
N ALA A 213 -2.74 16.82 11.73
CA ALA A 213 -2.54 15.68 10.83
C ALA A 213 -3.77 14.77 10.70
N ALA A 214 -4.76 14.87 11.59
CA ALA A 214 -5.89 13.94 11.68
C ALA A 214 -6.75 13.91 10.42
N GLU A 215 -6.92 15.06 9.75
CA GLU A 215 -7.61 15.11 8.46
C GLU A 215 -6.81 14.41 7.36
N GLY A 216 -5.47 14.46 7.45
CA GLY A 216 -4.58 13.64 6.63
C GLY A 216 -4.77 12.15 6.87
N TYR A 217 -4.97 11.69 8.11
CA TYR A 217 -5.25 10.26 8.35
C TYR A 217 -6.58 9.81 7.74
N LYS A 218 -7.56 10.71 7.64
CA LYS A 218 -8.83 10.46 6.95
C LYS A 218 -8.71 10.47 5.42
N GLN A 219 -7.80 11.28 4.85
CA GLN A 219 -7.77 11.57 3.41
C GLN A 219 -6.52 11.06 2.65
N ALA A 220 -5.37 10.83 3.30
CA ALA A 220 -4.06 10.89 2.65
C ALA A 220 -3.49 9.57 2.12
N ARG A 221 -4.14 8.42 2.34
CA ARG A 221 -3.74 7.18 1.67
C ARG A 221 -4.84 6.76 0.73
N ALA A 222 -4.45 6.34 -0.45
CA ALA A 222 -5.30 5.71 -1.43
C ALA A 222 -5.98 4.49 -0.75
N GLY A 223 -7.14 4.71 -0.14
CA GLY A 223 -7.85 3.77 0.73
C GLY A 223 -8.19 4.20 2.16
N GLY A 224 -7.66 5.32 2.65
CA GLY A 224 -7.88 5.84 4.02
C GLY A 224 -7.22 5.00 5.11
N TRP A 225 -7.06 5.56 6.31
CA TRP A 225 -6.88 4.72 7.50
C TRP A 225 -8.15 3.92 7.79
N ALA A 226 -7.99 2.79 8.49
CA ALA A 226 -9.10 2.08 9.12
C ALA A 226 -10.05 3.08 9.83
N PRO A 227 -11.34 3.15 9.47
CA PRO A 227 -12.28 4.16 9.98
C PRO A 227 -12.32 4.28 11.51
N LYS A 228 -12.34 3.16 12.24
CA LYS A 228 -12.31 3.15 13.70
C LYS A 228 -10.98 3.64 14.25
N ALA A 229 -9.86 3.28 13.62
CA ALA A 229 -8.55 3.78 14.02
C ALA A 229 -8.46 5.29 13.83
N ALA A 230 -8.89 5.79 12.67
CA ALA A 230 -8.96 7.23 12.40
C ALA A 230 -9.88 7.97 13.38
N ALA A 231 -11.02 7.39 13.75
CA ALA A 231 -11.92 7.94 14.75
C ALA A 231 -11.26 8.01 16.13
N ALA A 232 -10.59 6.94 16.58
CA ALA A 232 -9.89 6.92 17.86
C ALA A 232 -8.80 8.01 17.94
N VAL A 233 -8.04 8.20 16.86
CA VAL A 233 -7.05 9.29 16.77
C VAL A 233 -7.72 10.66 16.83
N ALA A 234 -8.84 10.85 16.14
CA ALA A 234 -9.58 12.11 16.15
C ALA A 234 -10.16 12.43 17.53
N ASP A 235 -10.70 11.42 18.23
CA ASP A 235 -11.25 11.56 19.58
C ASP A 235 -10.15 11.93 20.58
N TYR A 236 -8.99 11.28 20.51
CA TYR A 236 -7.81 11.65 21.29
C TYR A 236 -7.37 13.10 21.00
N ALA A 237 -7.27 13.46 19.72
CA ALA A 237 -6.85 14.79 19.30
C ALA A 237 -7.80 15.92 19.74
N ALA A 238 -9.10 15.61 19.88
CA ALA A 238 -10.12 16.54 20.34
C ALA A 238 -10.28 16.55 21.88
N SER A 239 -9.60 15.66 22.60
CA SER A 239 -9.73 15.53 24.05
C SER A 239 -9.10 16.74 24.79
N PRO A 240 -9.64 17.08 25.99
CA PRO A 240 -9.16 18.21 26.80
C PRO A 240 -7.67 18.16 27.18
#